data_AF-A0A075JYC0-F1
#
_entry.id   AF-A0A075JYC0-F1
#
_cell.length_a   1.000
_cell.length_b   1.000
_cell.length_c   1.000
_cell.angle_alpha   90.00
_cell.angle_beta   90.00
_cell.angle_gamma   90.00
#
_symmetry.space_group_name_H-M   'P 1'
#
loop_
_entity.id
_entity.type
_entity.pdbx_description
1 polymer ?
#
loop_
_entity_poly.entity_id
_entity_poly.type
_entity_poly.pdbx_seq_one_letter_code
_entity_poly.pdbx_strand_id
1 'polypeptide(L)'
;MNYGKWSAILGVICALTILASYAIAPKQPEGMMVVLIQVLFFTSIITGLLGLIFSFLGFRNKEKGFLKMVAPIMVLLVLLVFAFSFSAMIISFL
;
A
#
# COMPACT_ATOMS: atom_id res chain seq x y z
N MET A 1 18.23 -11.23 -9.85
CA MET A 1 17.32 -10.63 -8.86
C MET A 1 15.96 -10.49 -9.53
N ASN A 2 14.88 -11.07 -8.98
CA ASN A 2 13.55 -10.99 -9.59
C ASN A 2 12.78 -9.83 -8.96
N TYR A 3 12.67 -8.72 -9.69
CA TYR A 3 12.09 -7.48 -9.17
C TYR A 3 10.58 -7.61 -8.92
N GLY A 4 9.87 -8.39 -9.76
CA GLY A 4 8.46 -8.71 -9.54
C GLY A 4 8.19 -9.42 -8.20
N LYS A 5 9.05 -10.38 -7.81
CA LYS A 5 8.92 -11.04 -6.49
C LYS A 5 9.09 -10.07 -5.34
N TRP A 6 10.11 -9.20 -5.39
CA TRP A 6 10.35 -8.21 -4.35
C TRP A 6 9.24 -7.17 -4.27
N SER A 7 8.72 -6.73 -5.41
CA SER A 7 7.54 -5.85 -5.46
C SER A 7 6.33 -6.47 -4.78
N ALA A 8 6.05 -7.75 -5.03
CA ALA A 8 4.94 -8.46 -4.40
C ALA A 8 5.13 -8.61 -2.88
N ILE A 9 6.33 -9.00 -2.43
CA ILE A 9 6.63 -9.12 -0.99
C ILE A 9 6.46 -7.78 -0.29
N LEU A 10 7.00 -6.70 -0.86
CA LEU A 10 6.84 -5.36 -0.31
C LEU A 10 5.38 -4.91 -0.33
N GLY A 11 4.60 -5.27 -1.35
CA GLY A 11 3.16 -5.03 -1.39
C GLY A 11 2.41 -5.72 -0.26
N VAL A 12 2.75 -6.98 0.05
CA VAL A 12 2.18 -7.71 1.20
C VAL A 12 2.57 -7.05 2.52
N ILE A 13 3.84 -6.67 2.69
CA ILE A 13 4.29 -5.96 3.89
C ILE A 13 3.57 -4.62 4.04
N CYS A 14 3.43 -3.87 2.96
CA CYS A 14 2.66 -2.62 2.91
C CYS A 14 1.22 -2.85 3.37
N ALA A 15 0.53 -3.85 2.81
CA ALA A 15 -0.85 -4.18 3.18
C ALA A 15 -0.98 -4.60 4.65
N LEU A 16 -0.07 -5.45 5.15
CA LEU A 16 -0.11 -5.90 6.54
C LEU A 16 0.17 -4.76 7.52
N THR A 17 1.17 -3.93 7.24
CA THR A 17 1.57 -2.83 8.12
C THR A 17 0.52 -1.71 8.16
N ILE A 18 -0.09 -1.36 7.02
CA ILE A 18 -1.19 -0.39 7.01
C ILE A 18 -2.42 -0.93 7.75
N LEU A 19 -2.83 -2.18 7.48
CA LEU A 19 -3.96 -2.80 8.17
C LEU A 19 -3.71 -2.91 9.68
N ALA A 20 -2.51 -3.32 10.08
CA ALA A 20 -2.13 -3.38 11.48
C ALA A 20 -2.18 -2.00 12.13
N SER A 21 -1.68 -0.96 11.46
CA SER A 21 -1.69 0.41 12.00
C SER A 21 -3.10 0.90 12.32
N TYR A 22 -4.10 0.59 11.46
CA TYR A 22 -5.49 0.96 11.70
C TYR A 22 -6.18 0.03 12.70
N ALA A 23 -5.92 -1.28 12.64
CA ALA A 23 -6.56 -2.26 13.51
C ALA A 23 -6.18 -2.08 14.99
N ILE A 24 -4.96 -1.64 15.28
CA ILE A 24 -4.49 -1.42 16.64
C ILE A 24 -4.69 0.02 17.13
N ALA A 25 -5.10 0.95 16.26
CA ALA A 25 -5.22 2.36 16.61
C ALA A 25 -6.41 2.61 17.56
N PRO A 26 -6.18 2.98 18.83
CA PRO A 26 -7.25 3.40 19.72
C PRO A 26 -7.74 4.82 19.34
N LYS A 27 -8.91 5.22 19.84
CA LYS A 27 -9.47 6.56 19.60
C LYS A 27 -8.54 7.69 20.05
N GLN A 28 -7.81 7.48 21.15
CA GLN A 28 -6.81 8.39 21.68
C GLN A 28 -5.56 7.56 22.01
N PRO A 29 -4.59 7.48 21.09
CA PRO A 29 -3.34 6.78 21.35
C PRO A 29 -2.44 7.63 22.23
N GLU A 30 -1.87 7.02 23.27
CA GLU A 30 -0.95 7.68 24.19
C GLU A 30 0.37 6.89 24.32
N GLY A 31 1.44 7.61 24.63
CA GLY A 31 2.76 7.04 24.92
C GLY A 31 3.33 6.19 23.77
N MET A 32 3.84 5.01 24.12
CA MET A 32 4.55 4.11 23.20
C MET A 32 3.67 3.60 22.04
N MET A 33 2.35 3.57 22.22
CA MET A 33 1.42 3.10 21.19
C MET A 33 1.38 4.05 19.98
N VAL A 34 1.47 5.36 20.22
CA VAL A 34 1.55 6.38 19.16
C VAL A 34 2.75 6.11 18.26
N VAL A 35 3.91 5.86 18.87
CA VAL A 35 5.16 5.62 18.14
C VAL A 35 5.06 4.34 17.31
N LEU A 36 4.48 3.27 17.87
CA LEU A 36 4.28 2.01 17.14
C LEU A 36 3.38 2.20 15.92
N ILE A 37 2.25 2.90 16.08
CA ILE A 37 1.32 3.19 14.98
C ILE A 37 2.02 4.01 13.89
N GLN A 38 2.78 5.04 14.28
CA GLN A 38 3.56 5.86 13.35
C GLN A 38 4.59 5.01 12.60
N VAL A 39 5.35 4.16 13.29
CA VAL A 39 6.33 3.27 12.67
C VAL A 39 5.66 2.34 11.66
N LEU A 40 4.55 1.70 12.02
CA LEU A 40 3.80 0.82 11.10
C LEU A 40 3.30 1.59 9.87
N PHE A 41 2.72 2.78 10.08
CA PHE A 41 2.19 3.61 9.01
C PHE A 41 3.28 4.13 8.05
N PHE A 42 4.40 4.63 8.57
CA PHE A 42 5.51 5.06 7.71
C PHE A 42 6.20 3.87 7.03
N THR A 43 6.27 2.72 7.70
CA THR A 43 6.77 1.48 7.08
C THR A 43 5.90 1.06 5.91
N SER A 44 4.57 1.16 6.01
CA SER A 44 3.69 0.82 4.89
C SER A 44 3.91 1.75 3.71
N ILE A 45 4.10 3.05 3.93
CA ILE A 45 4.40 4.02 2.87
C ILE A 45 5.72 3.68 2.18
N ILE A 46 6.80 3.48 2.94
CA ILE A 46 8.14 3.21 2.39
C ILE A 46 8.13 1.91 1.60
N THR A 47 7.53 0.85 2.14
CA THR A 47 7.44 -0.45 1.46
C THR A 47 6.55 -0.38 0.23
N GLY A 48 5.45 0.37 0.26
CA GLY A 48 4.61 0.65 -0.90
C GLY A 48 5.38 1.34 -2.02
N LEU A 49 6.12 2.42 -1.71
CA LEU A 49 6.93 3.15 -2.69
C LEU A 49 8.04 2.28 -3.28
N LEU A 50 8.80 1.56 -2.45
CA LEU A 50 9.82 0.61 -2.92
C LEU A 50 9.20 -0.51 -3.77
N GLY A 51 8.01 -0.99 -3.41
CA GLY A 51 7.25 -1.97 -4.18
C GLY A 51 6.91 -1.47 -5.58
N LEU A 52 6.50 -0.21 -5.72
CA LEU A 52 6.25 0.43 -7.01
C LEU A 52 7.55 0.59 -7.82
N ILE A 53 8.64 1.02 -7.19
CA ILE A 53 9.96 1.15 -7.85
C ILE A 53 10.43 -0.20 -8.39
N PHE A 54 10.33 -1.28 -7.60
CA PHE A 54 10.71 -2.60 -8.07
C PHE A 54 9.81 -3.13 -9.17
N SER A 55 8.50 -2.88 -9.13
CA SER A 55 7.64 -3.24 -10.25
C SER A 55 8.04 -2.50 -11.53
N PHE A 56 8.33 -1.20 -11.44
CA PHE A 56 8.82 -0.41 -12.57
C PHE A 56 10.15 -0.95 -13.13
N LEU A 57 11.10 -1.31 -12.26
CA LEU A 57 12.36 -1.95 -12.66
C LEU A 57 12.11 -3.32 -13.33
N GLY A 58 11.14 -4.11 -12.85
CA GLY A 58 10.72 -5.36 -13.49
C GLY A 58 10.17 -5.17 -14.90
N PHE A 59 9.37 -4.12 -15.12
CA PHE A 59 8.93 -3.73 -16.46
C PHE A 59 10.08 -3.29 -17.37
N ARG A 60 10.97 -2.43 -16.86
CA ARG A 60 12.15 -1.95 -17.60
C ARG A 60 13.06 -3.09 -18.03
N ASN A 61 13.24 -4.10 -17.18
CA ASN A 61 14.07 -5.28 -17.44
C ASN A 61 13.34 -6.38 -18.22
N LYS A 62 12.12 -6.14 -18.72
CA LYS A 62 11.31 -7.09 -19.50
C LYS A 62 11.11 -8.44 -18.79
N GLU A 63 10.97 -8.43 -17.46
CA GLU A 63 10.67 -9.64 -16.71
C GLU A 63 9.35 -10.26 -17.17
N LYS A 64 9.34 -11.58 -17.37
CA LYS A 64 8.13 -12.33 -17.72
C LYS A 64 7.39 -12.74 -16.45
N GLY A 65 6.05 -12.76 -16.51
CA GLY A 65 5.19 -13.25 -15.44
C GLY A 65 4.20 -12.21 -14.90
N PHE A 66 3.26 -12.68 -14.10
CA PHE A 66 2.17 -11.88 -13.54
C PHE A 66 2.64 -10.91 -12.44
N LEU A 67 3.70 -11.26 -11.72
CA LEU A 67 4.26 -10.47 -10.61
C LEU A 67 4.74 -9.07 -11.03
N LYS A 68 4.99 -8.82 -12.32
CA LYS A 68 5.26 -7.46 -12.81
C LYS A 68 4.04 -6.54 -12.69
N MET A 69 2.83 -7.08 -12.72
CA MET A 69 1.58 -6.30 -12.71
C MET A 69 1.23 -5.73 -11.32
N VAL A 70 2.04 -5.96 -10.29
CA VAL A 70 1.76 -5.48 -8.93
C VAL A 70 1.59 -3.95 -8.88
N ALA A 71 2.45 -3.15 -9.51
CA ALA A 71 2.27 -1.69 -9.52
C ALA A 71 1.00 -1.23 -10.26
N PRO A 72 0.71 -1.65 -11.51
CA PRO A 72 -0.51 -1.23 -12.17
C PRO A 72 -1.77 -1.68 -11.42
N ILE A 73 -1.75 -2.87 -10.79
CA ILE A 73 -2.85 -3.33 -9.92
C ILE A 73 -2.98 -2.43 -8.69
N MET A 74 -1.87 -2.11 -8.01
CA MET A 74 -1.88 -1.21 -6.85
C MET A 74 -2.43 0.17 -7.20
N VAL A 75 -1.97 0.76 -8.30
CA VAL A 75 -2.47 2.07 -8.78
C VAL A 75 -3.96 1.99 -9.11
N LEU A 76 -4.40 0.94 -9.79
CA LEU A 76 -5.81 0.73 -10.12
C LEU A 76 -6.68 0.60 -8.86
N LEU A 77 -6.21 -0.14 -7.84
CA LEU A 77 -6.90 -0.28 -6.57
C LEU A 77 -7.01 1.06 -5.83
N VAL A 78 -5.95 1.86 -5.79
CA VAL A 78 -5.97 3.20 -5.18
C VAL A 78 -6.98 4.10 -5.89
N LEU A 79 -7.00 4.09 -7.23
CA LEU A 79 -7.96 4.87 -8.02
C LEU A 79 -9.41 4.42 -7.77
N LEU A 80 -9.65 3.11 -7.65
CA LEU A 80 -10.96 2.56 -7.32
C LEU A 80 -11.44 2.98 -5.93
N VAL A 81 -10.57 2.87 -4.91
CA VAL A 81 -10.90 3.31 -3.55
C VAL A 81 -11.19 4.80 -3.49
N PHE A 82 -10.42 5.60 -4.24
CA PHE A 82 -10.66 7.04 -4.36
C PHE A 82 -12.02 7.34 -5.01
N ALA A 83 -12.31 6.73 -6.17
CA ALA A 83 -13.58 6.92 -6.88
C ALA A 83 -14.79 6.49 -6.02
N PHE A 84 -14.66 5.38 -5.29
CA PHE A 84 -15.68 4.91 -4.36
C PHE A 84 -15.89 5.90 -3.21
N SER A 85 -14.82 6.33 -2.56
CA SER A 85 -14.86 7.30 -1.45
C SER A 85 -15.48 8.63 -1.89
N PHE A 86 -15.10 9.12 -3.07
CA PHE A 86 -15.65 10.34 -3.66
C PHE A 86 -17.14 10.22 -3.96
N SER A 87 -17.58 9.10 -4.54
CA SER A 87 -18.99 8.85 -4.84
C SER A 87 -19.83 8.75 -3.57
N ALA A 88 -19.34 8.04 -2.55
CA ALA A 88 -20.00 7.92 -1.24
C ALA A 88 -20.14 9.29 -0.54
N MET A 89 -19.11 10.13 -0.63
CA MET A 89 -19.16 11.50 -0.11
C MET A 89 -20.27 12.31 -0.80
N ILE A 90 -20.36 12.29 -2.13
CA ILE A 90 -21.42 13.00 -2.87
C ILE A 90 -22.80 12.53 -2.44
N ILE A 91 -23.02 11.22 -2.33
CA ILE A 91 -24.31 10.66 -1.91
C ILE A 91 -24.66 11.09 -0.48
N SER A 92 -23.67 11.21 0.42
CA SER A 92 -23.90 11.69 1.79
C SER A 92 -24.32 13.16 1.88
N PHE A 93 -24.09 13.97 0.85
CA PHE A 93 -24.48 15.38 0.80
C PHE A 93 -25.85 15.60 0.11
N LEU A 94 -26.44 14.56 -0.49
CA LEU A 94 -27.79 14.54 -1.07
C LEU A 94 -28.82 14.13 -0.03
#